data_AF-J9DY39-F1
#
_entry.id   AF-J9DY39-F1
#
_cell.length_a   1.000
_cell.length_b   1.000
_cell.length_c   1.000
_cell.angle_alpha   90.00
_cell.angle_beta   90.00
_cell.angle_gamma   90.00
#
_symmetry.space_group_name_H-M   'P 1'
#
loop_
_entity.id
_entity.type
_entity.pdbx_description
1 polymer ?
#
loop_
_entity_poly.entity_id
_entity_poly.type
_entity_poly.pdbx_seq_one_letter_code
_entity_poly.pdbx_strand_id
1 'polypeptide(L)'
;MFIMSAAWHRTNVEQSVSHRLSESLAEAAVAISITTITDMLTFGIGCLTTLPSVQMFCFYTFMGIAFTYLYQLTFFTAVMAFSGKRESDGLHAITLKPVISQELADNLFKKLFLTGSVSLKSKIPPEIVQENVTKNEKVVENVKTTLSQKMRKKFMDFKQSLNKELPKSKHRETMISKIFREHYGPFLLDCFTMKVFIFIYIIYLSLAILGCTMLKEGLNPKFLVLDSFYLSKFYILMDETFWEEGMIN
;
A
#
# COMPACT_ATOMS: atom_id res chain seq x y z
N MET A 1 -2.97 3.29 -2.18
CA MET A 1 -4.30 3.32 -2.84
C MET A 1 -5.06 2.01 -2.69
N PHE A 2 -4.56 0.90 -3.25
CA PHE A 2 -5.27 -0.40 -3.26
C PHE A 2 -5.59 -0.94 -1.87
N ILE A 3 -4.67 -0.84 -0.91
CA ILE A 3 -4.90 -1.31 0.48
C ILE A 3 -6.10 -0.58 1.09
N MET A 4 -6.17 0.74 0.93
CA MET A 4 -7.27 1.57 1.43
C MET A 4 -8.60 1.24 0.72
N SER A 5 -8.58 1.06 -0.60
CA SER A 5 -9.79 0.67 -1.35
C SER A 5 -10.26 -0.74 -0.99
N ALA A 6 -9.34 -1.67 -0.74
CA ALA A 6 -9.66 -3.02 -0.29
C ALA A 6 -10.26 -3.00 1.13
N ALA A 7 -9.71 -2.20 2.05
CA ALA A 7 -10.28 -1.98 3.38
C ALA A 7 -11.69 -1.36 3.28
N TRP A 8 -11.88 -0.35 2.43
CA TRP A 8 -13.21 0.23 2.17
C TRP A 8 -14.23 -0.81 1.72
N HIS A 9 -13.86 -1.70 0.80
CA HIS A 9 -14.73 -2.78 0.31
C HIS A 9 -15.04 -3.87 1.36
N ARG A 10 -14.26 -3.96 2.45
CA ARG A 10 -14.51 -4.89 3.56
C ARG A 10 -15.51 -4.35 4.59
N THR A 11 -15.69 -3.03 4.63
CA THR A 11 -16.63 -2.37 5.55
C THR A 11 -18.09 -2.68 5.22
N ASN A 12 -18.97 -2.66 6.22
CA ASN A 12 -20.40 -2.89 6.02
C ASN A 12 -21.05 -1.68 5.33
N VAL A 13 -21.78 -1.93 4.23
CA VAL A 13 -22.47 -0.90 3.42
C VAL A 13 -23.61 -0.20 4.17
N GLU A 14 -24.18 -0.83 5.19
CA GLU A 14 -25.31 -0.30 5.97
C GLU A 14 -24.92 0.83 6.93
N GLN A 15 -23.64 0.93 7.29
CA GLN A 15 -23.14 1.93 8.23
C GLN A 15 -23.02 3.32 7.60
N SER A 16 -22.92 4.35 8.45
CA SER A 16 -22.69 5.72 7.98
C SER A 16 -21.34 5.85 7.27
N VAL A 17 -21.29 6.69 6.23
CA VAL A 17 -20.08 6.92 5.41
C VAL A 17 -18.90 7.34 6.27
N SER A 18 -19.12 8.21 7.25
CA SER A 18 -18.08 8.68 8.17
C SER A 18 -17.52 7.55 9.02
N HIS A 19 -18.37 6.65 9.54
CA HIS A 19 -17.93 5.50 10.32
C HIS A 19 -17.10 4.54 9.47
N ARG A 20 -17.62 4.15 8.28
CA ARG A 20 -16.91 3.27 7.33
C ARG A 20 -15.54 3.83 6.94
N LEU A 21 -15.47 5.15 6.71
CA LEU A 21 -14.21 5.81 6.38
C LEU A 21 -13.22 5.75 7.53
N SER A 22 -13.68 6.03 8.76
CA SER A 22 -12.82 6.00 9.94
C SER A 22 -12.27 4.60 10.23
N GLU A 23 -13.10 3.57 10.06
CA GLU A 23 -12.71 2.16 10.26
C GLU A 23 -11.71 1.72 9.19
N SER A 24 -12.03 1.98 7.91
CA SER A 24 -11.12 1.69 6.80
C SER A 24 -9.79 2.43 6.92
N LEU A 25 -9.80 3.69 7.37
CA LEU A 25 -8.60 4.49 7.56
C LEU A 25 -7.78 3.97 8.75
N ALA A 26 -8.42 3.59 9.86
CA ALA A 26 -7.74 3.06 11.03
C ALA A 26 -6.96 1.77 10.72
N GLU A 27 -7.50 0.89 9.87
CA GLU A 27 -6.81 -0.33 9.44
C GLU A 27 -5.72 -0.02 8.38
N ALA A 28 -6.10 0.62 7.27
CA ALA A 28 -5.21 0.75 6.11
C ALA A 28 -4.16 1.85 6.27
N ALA A 29 -4.47 2.97 6.94
CA ALA A 29 -3.52 4.08 7.10
C ALA A 29 -2.34 3.67 7.99
N VAL A 30 -2.55 2.82 8.99
CA VAL A 30 -1.48 2.33 9.87
C VAL A 30 -0.45 1.54 9.07
N ALA A 31 -0.89 0.59 8.25
CA ALA A 31 -0.01 -0.20 7.40
C ALA A 31 0.78 0.69 6.42
N ILE A 32 0.10 1.62 5.73
CA ILE A 32 0.73 2.54 4.77
C ILE A 32 1.75 3.44 5.47
N SER A 33 1.43 3.94 6.67
CA SER A 33 2.33 4.82 7.43
C SER A 33 3.59 4.10 7.87
N ILE A 34 3.48 2.86 8.33
CA ILE A 34 4.65 2.05 8.73
C ILE A 34 5.61 1.89 7.55
N THR A 35 5.11 1.45 6.40
CA THR A 35 5.94 1.29 5.19
C THR A 35 6.57 2.61 4.76
N THR A 36 5.78 3.68 4.68
CA THR A 36 6.27 5.00 4.25
C THR A 36 7.35 5.54 5.19
N ILE A 37 7.14 5.45 6.51
CA ILE A 37 8.11 5.92 7.50
C ILE A 37 9.40 5.12 7.40
N THR A 38 9.32 3.80 7.26
CA THR A 38 10.50 2.96 7.07
C THR A 38 11.24 3.33 5.78
N ASP A 39 10.54 3.50 4.66
CA ASP A 39 11.16 3.90 3.40
C ASP A 39 11.81 5.29 3.50
N MET A 40 11.13 6.25 4.14
CA MET A 40 11.68 7.57 4.42
C MET A 40 12.96 7.50 5.26
N LEU A 41 13.02 6.65 6.27
CA LEU A 41 14.23 6.46 7.06
C LEU A 41 15.35 5.81 6.24
N THR A 42 15.03 4.78 5.44
CA THR A 42 16.00 4.11 4.57
C THR A 42 16.60 5.06 3.54
N PHE A 43 15.78 5.82 2.82
CA PHE A 43 16.27 6.82 1.86
C PHE A 43 16.91 8.03 2.54
N GLY A 44 16.45 8.40 3.74
CA GLY A 44 17.08 9.42 4.56
C GLY A 44 18.52 9.06 4.93
N ILE A 45 18.78 7.82 5.36
CA ILE A 45 20.14 7.31 5.60
C ILE A 45 20.94 7.27 4.30
N GLY A 46 20.31 6.90 3.17
CA GLY A 46 20.94 6.92 1.85
C GLY A 46 21.43 8.30 1.39
N CYS A 47 20.87 9.39 1.91
CA CYS A 47 21.36 10.75 1.63
C CYS A 47 22.74 11.03 2.25
N LEU A 48 23.18 10.23 3.22
CA LEU A 48 24.49 10.39 3.87
C LEU A 48 25.63 9.67 3.13
N THR A 49 25.32 8.91 2.07
CA THR A 49 26.31 8.22 1.23
C THR A 49 27.28 9.22 0.60
N THR A 50 28.55 8.86 0.43
CA THR A 50 29.59 9.75 -0.14
C THR A 50 29.49 9.96 -1.65
N LEU A 51 28.73 9.12 -2.36
CA LEU A 51 28.54 9.19 -3.81
C LEU A 51 27.45 10.22 -4.18
N PRO A 52 27.78 11.34 -4.86
CA PRO A 52 26.85 12.44 -5.08
C PRO A 52 25.63 12.05 -5.93
N SER A 53 25.80 11.14 -6.90
CA SER A 53 24.69 10.62 -7.70
C SER A 53 23.65 9.89 -6.84
N VAL A 54 24.10 9.12 -5.85
CA VAL A 54 23.23 8.38 -4.93
C VAL A 54 22.55 9.32 -3.95
N GLN A 55 23.27 10.32 -3.44
CA GLN A 55 22.68 11.35 -2.56
C GLN A 55 21.49 12.04 -3.22
N MET A 56 21.65 12.53 -4.45
CA MET A 56 20.57 13.22 -5.17
C MET A 56 19.38 12.28 -5.43
N PHE A 57 19.65 11.03 -5.84
CA PHE A 57 18.61 10.03 -6.04
C PHE A 57 17.82 9.74 -4.75
N CYS A 58 18.52 9.51 -3.64
CA CYS A 58 17.91 9.25 -2.34
C CYS A 58 17.10 10.45 -1.84
N PHE A 59 17.61 11.68 -2.01
CA PHE A 59 16.91 12.90 -1.61
C PHE A 59 15.60 13.09 -2.38
N TYR A 60 15.62 12.96 -3.71
CA TYR A 60 14.41 13.07 -4.52
C TYR A 60 13.39 11.98 -4.17
N THR A 61 13.86 10.75 -3.93
CA THR A 61 12.99 9.64 -3.54
C THR A 61 12.36 9.88 -2.17
N PHE A 62 13.13 10.35 -1.20
CA PHE A 62 12.63 10.72 0.14
C PHE A 62 11.52 11.79 0.06
N MET A 63 11.76 12.88 -0.69
CA MET A 63 10.76 13.93 -0.91
C MET A 63 9.52 13.37 -1.64
N GLY A 64 9.72 12.58 -2.70
CA GLY A 64 8.63 11.98 -3.48
C GLY A 64 7.74 11.06 -2.64
N ILE A 65 8.33 10.22 -1.77
CA ILE A 65 7.61 9.36 -0.85
C ILE A 65 6.83 10.18 0.18
N ALA A 66 7.45 11.23 0.75
CA ALA A 66 6.80 12.11 1.71
C ALA A 66 5.56 12.80 1.10
N PHE A 67 5.69 13.38 -0.11
CA PHE A 67 4.55 13.98 -0.80
C PHE A 67 3.48 12.95 -1.16
N THR A 68 3.87 11.79 -1.68
CA THR A 68 2.93 10.71 -2.03
C THR A 68 2.12 10.28 -0.82
N TYR A 69 2.75 10.18 0.36
CA TYR A 69 2.07 9.86 1.61
C TYR A 69 1.07 10.94 2.05
N LEU A 70 1.45 12.22 1.96
CA LEU A 70 0.56 13.33 2.27
C LEU A 70 -0.67 13.34 1.35
N TYR A 71 -0.48 13.20 0.03
CA TYR A 71 -1.58 13.11 -0.93
C TYR A 71 -2.44 11.85 -0.74
N GLN A 72 -1.81 10.74 -0.36
CA GLN A 72 -2.49 9.48 -0.08
C GLN A 72 -3.41 9.57 1.15
N LEU A 73 -3.02 10.29 2.19
CA LEU A 73 -3.82 10.46 3.41
C LEU A 73 -4.86 11.58 3.31
N THR A 74 -4.55 12.67 2.63
CA THR A 74 -5.45 13.84 2.57
C THR A 74 -6.36 13.76 1.35
N PHE A 75 -5.79 13.98 0.16
CA PHE A 75 -6.53 14.07 -1.10
C PHE A 75 -7.30 12.79 -1.42
N PHE A 76 -6.65 11.63 -1.35
CA PHE A 76 -7.33 10.38 -1.69
C PHE A 76 -8.40 9.99 -0.67
N THR A 77 -8.17 10.20 0.62
CA THR A 77 -9.20 9.97 1.65
C THR A 77 -10.40 10.89 1.45
N ALA A 78 -10.19 12.14 1.04
CA ALA A 78 -11.28 13.05 0.70
C ALA A 78 -12.09 12.57 -0.53
N VAL A 79 -11.39 12.11 -1.58
CA VAL A 79 -12.05 11.50 -2.76
C VAL A 79 -12.82 10.23 -2.36
N MET A 80 -12.28 9.43 -1.46
CA MET A 80 -12.96 8.24 -0.94
C MET A 80 -14.20 8.59 -0.12
N ALA A 81 -14.13 9.60 0.75
CA ALA A 81 -15.27 10.10 1.51
C ALA A 81 -16.40 10.58 0.59
N PHE A 82 -16.03 11.34 -0.45
CA PHE A 82 -16.97 11.80 -1.47
C PHE A 82 -17.57 10.64 -2.27
N SER A 83 -16.75 9.67 -2.68
CA SER A 83 -17.21 8.46 -3.36
C SER A 83 -18.14 7.62 -2.49
N GLY A 84 -17.87 7.52 -1.18
CA GLY A 84 -18.72 6.80 -0.23
C GLY A 84 -20.07 7.50 -0.02
N LYS A 85 -20.10 8.83 -0.05
CA LYS A 85 -21.35 9.59 -0.03
C LYS A 85 -22.19 9.32 -1.27
N ARG A 86 -21.56 9.29 -2.45
CA ARG A 86 -22.20 8.93 -3.72
C ARG A 86 -22.72 7.49 -3.75
N GLU A 87 -21.97 6.55 -3.16
CA GLU A 87 -22.38 5.17 -3.00
C GLU A 87 -23.64 5.06 -2.12
N SER A 88 -23.69 5.81 -1.01
CA SER A 88 -24.87 5.86 -0.12
C SER A 88 -26.10 6.44 -0.82
N ASP A 89 -25.92 7.42 -1.70
CA ASP A 89 -26.99 8.09 -2.44
C ASP A 89 -27.41 7.29 -3.71
N GLY A 90 -26.78 6.13 -3.95
CA GLY A 90 -27.12 5.24 -5.07
C GLY A 90 -26.76 5.83 -6.43
N LEU A 91 -25.71 6.65 -6.53
CA LEU A 91 -25.26 7.27 -7.78
C LEU A 91 -24.21 6.40 -8.48
N HIS A 92 -24.27 6.32 -9.81
CA HIS A 92 -23.28 5.58 -10.60
C HIS A 92 -21.88 6.22 -10.50
N ALA A 93 -20.83 5.39 -10.46
CA ALA A 93 -19.44 5.83 -10.20
C ALA A 93 -18.92 6.83 -11.27
N ILE A 94 -19.24 6.59 -12.54
CA ILE A 94 -18.76 7.41 -13.67
C ILE A 94 -19.77 8.50 -14.04
N THR A 95 -21.06 8.15 -14.10
CA THR A 95 -22.10 8.95 -14.77
C THR A 95 -22.84 9.90 -13.84
N LEU A 96 -22.59 9.86 -12.52
CA LEU A 96 -23.22 10.72 -11.50
C LEU A 96 -24.76 10.66 -11.45
N LYS A 97 -25.39 9.78 -12.23
CA LYS A 97 -26.85 9.60 -12.31
C LYS A 97 -27.32 8.52 -11.32
N PRO A 98 -28.57 8.59 -10.83
CA PRO A 98 -29.13 7.55 -9.96
C PRO A 98 -29.08 6.20 -10.66
N VAL A 99 -28.65 5.18 -9.90
CA VAL A 99 -28.57 3.79 -10.35
C VAL A 99 -29.98 3.26 -10.59
N ILE A 100 -30.19 2.70 -11.78
CA ILE A 100 -31.43 2.06 -12.19
C ILE A 100 -31.24 0.54 -12.10
N SER A 101 -32.24 -0.18 -11.59
CA SER A 101 -32.22 -1.65 -11.48
C SER A 101 -31.92 -2.34 -12.81
N GLN A 102 -31.15 -3.43 -12.72
CA GLN A 102 -30.66 -4.24 -13.84
C GLN A 102 -31.78 -4.80 -14.75
N GLU A 103 -33.03 -4.84 -14.27
CA GLU A 103 -34.21 -5.28 -15.03
C GLU A 103 -34.79 -4.21 -15.99
N LEU A 104 -34.44 -2.93 -15.83
CA LEU A 104 -35.00 -1.83 -16.64
C LEU A 104 -34.05 -1.33 -17.74
N ALA A 105 -32.93 -2.04 -17.97
CA ALA A 105 -31.87 -1.61 -18.87
C ALA A 105 -31.93 -2.35 -20.21
N ASP A 106 -32.74 -1.83 -21.15
CA ASP A 106 -32.95 -2.42 -22.49
C ASP A 106 -31.70 -2.44 -23.37
N ASN A 107 -30.68 -1.59 -23.09
CA ASN A 107 -29.49 -1.42 -23.93
C ASN A 107 -28.18 -1.69 -23.17
N LEU A 108 -27.19 -2.28 -23.84
CA LEU A 108 -25.84 -2.58 -23.34
C LEU A 108 -25.13 -1.34 -22.75
N PHE A 109 -25.34 -0.17 -23.37
CA PHE A 109 -24.82 1.11 -22.87
C PHE A 109 -25.50 1.54 -21.56
N LYS A 110 -26.81 1.30 -21.40
CA LYS A 110 -27.51 1.57 -20.13
C LYS A 110 -27.06 0.58 -19.05
N LYS A 111 -26.78 -0.67 -19.42
CA LYS A 111 -26.24 -1.69 -18.51
C LYS A 111 -24.83 -1.37 -18.02
N LEU A 112 -23.99 -0.74 -18.87
CA LEU A 112 -22.63 -0.34 -18.50
C LEU A 112 -22.58 1.01 -17.74
N PHE A 113 -23.52 1.94 -17.99
CA PHE A 113 -23.49 3.30 -17.43
C PHE A 113 -24.54 3.60 -16.35
N LEU A 114 -25.56 2.76 -16.15
CA LEU A 114 -26.64 2.98 -15.18
C LEU A 114 -26.90 1.79 -14.24
N THR A 115 -26.29 0.63 -14.49
CA THR A 115 -26.39 -0.51 -13.57
C THR A 115 -25.25 -0.47 -12.56
N GLY A 116 -25.62 -0.42 -11.29
CA GLY A 116 -24.69 -0.43 -10.16
C GLY A 116 -25.29 -1.23 -9.00
N SER A 117 -24.51 -1.40 -7.93
CA SER A 117 -24.98 -2.01 -6.69
C SER A 117 -26.08 -1.13 -6.08
N VAL A 118 -27.29 -1.65 -5.97
CA VAL A 118 -28.44 -0.94 -5.36
C VAL A 118 -28.15 -0.74 -3.86
N SER A 119 -28.14 0.52 -3.41
CA SER A 119 -28.11 0.86 -1.99
C SER A 119 -29.52 0.71 -1.42
N LEU A 120 -29.70 -0.18 -0.43
CA LEU A 120 -30.98 -0.52 0.22
C LEU A 120 -31.53 0.61 1.12
N LYS A 121 -31.08 1.86 0.96
CA LYS A 121 -31.38 2.95 1.90
C LYS A 121 -32.66 3.74 1.57
N SER A 122 -33.40 3.40 0.52
CA SER A 122 -34.61 4.13 0.12
C SER A 122 -35.89 3.74 0.88
N LYS A 123 -35.82 3.13 2.08
CA LYS A 123 -37.04 2.62 2.74
C LYS A 123 -37.30 2.93 4.21
N ILE A 124 -36.54 3.77 4.92
CA ILE A 124 -36.88 4.12 6.32
C ILE A 124 -36.58 5.61 6.66
N PRO A 125 -37.55 6.40 7.17
CA PRO A 125 -37.35 7.81 7.58
C PRO A 125 -36.54 7.96 8.89
N PRO A 126 -35.84 9.09 9.09
CA PRO A 126 -35.02 9.33 10.28
C PRO A 126 -35.84 10.01 11.39
N GLU A 127 -35.91 9.38 12.55
CA GLU A 127 -36.24 10.09 13.79
C GLU A 127 -35.38 9.54 14.94
N ILE A 128 -34.92 10.46 15.79
CA ILE A 128 -34.33 10.27 17.12
C ILE A 128 -32.84 9.84 17.17
N VAL A 129 -31.96 10.78 17.53
CA VAL A 129 -31.31 10.90 18.85
C VAL A 129 -30.13 11.88 18.71
N GLN A 130 -30.37 13.14 19.08
CA GLN A 130 -29.38 13.99 19.72
C GLN A 130 -29.63 13.85 21.22
N GLU A 131 -28.63 13.48 22.03
CA GLU A 131 -28.42 14.13 23.34
C GLU A 131 -27.12 13.67 24.03
N ASN A 132 -26.52 14.63 24.75
CA ASN A 132 -25.59 14.46 25.86
C ASN A 132 -24.08 14.46 25.55
N VAL A 133 -23.58 15.64 25.18
CA VAL A 133 -22.22 16.09 25.51
C VAL A 133 -22.33 17.21 26.53
N THR A 134 -21.85 17.01 27.77
CA THR A 134 -21.58 18.12 28.71
C THR A 134 -20.51 17.72 29.73
N LYS A 135 -19.36 18.41 29.67
CA LYS A 135 -18.45 18.82 30.77
C LYS A 135 -17.57 17.73 31.43
N ASN A 136 -16.32 17.96 31.88
CA ASN A 136 -15.59 19.17 32.27
C ASN A 136 -14.05 18.96 32.14
N GLU A 137 -13.34 20.07 31.90
CA GLU A 137 -11.92 20.27 32.19
C GLU A 137 -11.60 20.18 33.69
N LYS A 138 -10.41 19.65 34.00
CA LYS A 138 -9.48 19.97 35.11
C LYS A 138 -8.75 18.67 35.50
N VAL A 139 -7.48 18.55 35.11
CA VAL A 139 -6.34 17.91 35.82
C VAL A 139 -5.21 17.87 34.78
N VAL A 140 -4.61 19.04 34.52
CA VAL A 140 -3.39 19.20 33.73
C VAL A 140 -2.30 19.63 34.70
N GLU A 141 -1.78 18.69 35.50
CA GLU A 141 -0.50 18.88 36.20
C GLU A 141 0.17 17.59 36.73
N ASN A 142 -0.33 16.41 36.34
CA ASN A 142 0.35 15.12 36.57
C ASN A 142 0.90 14.51 35.26
N VAL A 143 0.97 15.32 34.20
CA VAL A 143 0.92 14.91 32.79
C VAL A 143 2.24 14.35 32.23
N LYS A 144 3.40 14.51 32.88
CA LYS A 144 4.67 14.15 32.21
C LYS A 144 5.17 12.73 32.47
N THR A 145 4.96 12.17 33.67
CA THR A 145 5.46 10.83 34.03
C THR A 145 4.46 9.70 33.78
N THR A 146 3.15 9.99 33.83
CA THR A 146 2.09 9.02 33.51
C THR A 146 1.85 8.85 32.00
N LEU A 147 2.22 9.82 31.15
CA LEU A 147 1.93 9.81 29.70
C LEU A 147 2.61 8.64 28.98
N SER A 148 3.84 8.29 29.35
CA SER A 148 4.60 7.21 28.69
C SER A 148 4.04 5.82 29.03
N GLN A 149 3.70 5.57 30.30
CA GLN A 149 3.09 4.31 30.73
C GLN A 149 1.63 4.19 30.28
N LYS A 150 0.86 5.29 30.31
CA LYS A 150 -0.54 5.30 29.87
C LYS A 150 -0.65 5.17 28.34
N MET A 151 0.29 5.72 27.57
CA MET A 151 0.38 5.53 26.11
C MET A 151 0.74 4.09 25.76
N ARG A 152 1.65 3.44 26.51
CA ARG A 152 2.01 2.03 26.29
C ARG A 152 0.87 1.06 26.66
N LYS A 153 0.15 1.35 27.76
CA LYS A 153 -1.03 0.58 28.17
C LYS A 153 -2.21 0.79 27.20
N LYS A 154 -2.42 2.02 26.76
CA LYS A 154 -3.41 2.35 25.71
C LYS A 154 -3.06 1.74 24.36
N PHE A 155 -1.78 1.60 24.01
CA PHE A 155 -1.33 0.92 22.80
C PHE A 155 -1.56 -0.60 22.88
N MET A 156 -1.35 -1.21 24.05
CA MET A 156 -1.64 -2.63 24.29
C MET A 156 -3.14 -2.91 24.29
N ASP A 157 -3.94 -2.07 24.94
CA ASP A 157 -5.41 -2.17 24.93
C ASP A 157 -5.98 -1.85 23.53
N PHE A 158 -5.35 -0.96 22.77
CA PHE A 158 -5.69 -0.69 21.37
C PHE A 158 -5.32 -1.87 20.45
N LYS A 159 -4.17 -2.52 20.67
CA LYS A 159 -3.79 -3.76 19.98
C LYS A 159 -4.74 -4.92 20.32
N GLN A 160 -5.16 -4.99 21.59
CA GLN A 160 -6.15 -5.97 22.07
C GLN A 160 -7.55 -5.68 21.48
N SER A 161 -7.91 -4.41 21.33
CA SER A 161 -9.14 -3.94 20.67
C SER A 161 -9.10 -4.19 19.16
N LEU A 162 -7.97 -3.98 18.48
CA LEU A 162 -7.77 -4.33 17.07
C LEU A 162 -7.97 -5.83 16.81
N ASN A 163 -7.61 -6.68 17.77
CA ASN A 163 -7.80 -8.13 17.65
C ASN A 163 -9.23 -8.58 18.03
N LYS A 164 -9.95 -7.77 18.81
CA LYS A 164 -11.33 -8.05 19.26
C LYS A 164 -12.38 -7.46 18.30
N GLU A 165 -12.02 -6.44 17.53
CA GLU A 165 -12.84 -5.74 16.52
C GLU A 165 -12.64 -6.28 15.10
N LEU A 166 -12.21 -7.54 14.91
CA LEU A 166 -12.37 -8.21 13.62
C LEU A 166 -13.61 -9.12 13.65
N PRO A 167 -14.85 -8.58 13.70
CA PRO A 167 -16.01 -9.39 13.40
C PRO A 167 -15.82 -9.87 11.95
N LYS A 168 -16.04 -11.17 11.73
CA LYS A 168 -16.06 -11.76 10.38
C LYS A 168 -17.17 -11.09 9.57
N SER A 169 -16.87 -9.95 8.93
CA SER A 169 -17.80 -9.30 8.03
C SER A 169 -17.99 -10.21 6.82
N LYS A 170 -19.25 -10.33 6.38
CA LYS A 170 -19.66 -11.17 5.26
C LYS A 170 -18.99 -10.63 4.00
N HIS A 171 -17.80 -11.17 3.73
CA HIS A 171 -16.85 -10.64 2.77
C HIS A 171 -17.48 -10.62 1.37
N ARG A 172 -17.48 -9.47 0.70
CA ARG A 172 -17.66 -9.41 -0.75
C ARG A 172 -16.39 -10.02 -1.37
N GLU A 173 -16.37 -11.34 -1.52
CA GLU A 173 -15.19 -12.06 -1.99
C GLU A 173 -14.96 -11.72 -3.48
N THR A 174 -13.80 -11.13 -3.78
CA THR A 174 -13.34 -11.02 -5.15
C THR A 174 -12.91 -12.42 -5.64
N MET A 175 -13.07 -12.70 -6.93
CA MET A 175 -12.69 -13.99 -7.55
C MET A 175 -11.27 -14.43 -7.16
N ILE A 176 -10.35 -13.46 -7.09
CA ILE A 176 -8.95 -13.69 -6.70
C ILE A 176 -8.87 -14.14 -5.23
N SER A 177 -9.56 -13.46 -4.31
CA SER A 177 -9.56 -13.83 -2.89
C SER A 177 -10.03 -15.26 -2.65
N LYS A 178 -10.99 -15.73 -3.46
CA LYS A 178 -11.51 -17.10 -3.37
C LYS A 178 -10.48 -18.14 -3.80
N ILE A 179 -9.81 -17.93 -4.94
CA ILE A 179 -8.75 -18.82 -5.44
C ILE A 179 -7.61 -18.95 -4.42
N PHE A 180 -7.17 -17.83 -3.84
CA PHE A 180 -6.10 -17.83 -2.84
C PHE A 180 -6.51 -18.60 -1.57
N ARG A 181 -7.77 -18.48 -1.15
CA ARG A 181 -8.27 -19.11 0.08
C ARG A 181 -8.58 -20.60 -0.10
N GLU A 182 -9.18 -20.98 -1.21
CA GLU A 182 -9.67 -22.35 -1.44
C GLU A 182 -8.63 -23.27 -2.06
N HIS A 183 -7.78 -22.77 -2.97
CA HIS A 183 -6.81 -23.61 -3.69
C HIS A 183 -5.39 -23.45 -3.12
N TYR A 184 -4.91 -22.20 -3.01
CA TYR A 184 -3.53 -21.94 -2.58
C TYR A 184 -3.32 -22.14 -1.06
N GLY A 185 -4.28 -21.73 -0.24
CA GLY A 185 -4.23 -21.85 1.22
C GLY A 185 -3.92 -23.28 1.70
N PRO A 186 -4.75 -24.29 1.38
CA PRO A 186 -4.50 -25.66 1.81
C PRO A 186 -3.25 -26.27 1.15
N PHE A 187 -2.91 -25.89 -0.07
CA PHE A 187 -1.70 -26.38 -0.75
C PHE A 187 -0.41 -25.95 -0.03
N LEU A 188 -0.31 -24.69 0.41
CA LEU A 188 0.87 -24.19 1.13
C LEU A 188 0.99 -24.72 2.56
N LEU A 189 -0.13 -25.07 3.19
CA LEU A 189 -0.18 -25.59 4.56
C LEU A 189 0.12 -27.08 4.66
N ASP A 190 0.14 -27.81 3.55
CA ASP A 190 0.50 -29.22 3.53
C ASP A 190 1.96 -29.43 3.97
N CYS A 191 2.17 -30.35 4.93
CA CYS A 191 3.47 -30.57 5.57
C CYS A 191 4.56 -31.01 4.59
N PHE A 192 4.20 -31.76 3.54
CA PHE A 192 5.16 -32.16 2.51
C PHE A 192 5.54 -30.96 1.64
N THR A 193 4.54 -30.23 1.16
CA THR A 193 4.73 -29.04 0.34
C THR A 193 5.57 -27.97 1.06
N MET A 194 5.30 -27.71 2.34
CA MET A 194 6.07 -26.77 3.14
C MET A 194 7.56 -27.15 3.24
N LYS A 195 7.88 -28.44 3.45
CA LYS A 195 9.27 -28.91 3.49
C LYS A 195 9.97 -28.75 2.14
N VAL A 196 9.27 -29.03 1.04
CA VAL A 196 9.79 -28.83 -0.31
C VAL A 196 10.12 -27.36 -0.55
N PHE A 197 9.22 -26.43 -0.20
CA PHE A 197 9.49 -25.00 -0.34
C PHE A 197 10.67 -24.54 0.51
N ILE A 198 10.76 -24.97 1.77
CA ILE A 198 11.90 -24.64 2.64
C ILE A 198 13.21 -25.12 2.01
N PHE A 199 13.23 -26.35 1.48
CA PHE A 199 14.41 -26.91 0.80
C PHE A 199 14.80 -26.09 -0.44
N ILE A 200 13.84 -25.73 -1.29
CA ILE A 200 14.07 -24.89 -2.47
C ILE A 200 14.60 -23.50 -2.05
N TYR A 201 14.04 -22.89 -0.99
CA TYR A 201 14.51 -21.59 -0.49
C TYR A 201 15.94 -21.65 0.07
N ILE A 202 16.34 -22.75 0.70
CA ILE A 202 17.72 -22.96 1.18
C ILE A 202 18.68 -23.05 0.00
N ILE A 203 18.33 -23.81 -1.04
CA ILE A 203 19.13 -23.89 -2.28
C ILE A 203 19.23 -22.50 -2.93
N TYR A 204 18.11 -21.80 -3.07
CA TYR A 204 18.08 -20.46 -3.63
C TYR A 204 18.97 -19.48 -2.85
N LEU A 205 18.90 -19.50 -1.52
CA LEU A 205 19.73 -18.65 -0.68
C LEU A 205 21.22 -18.99 -0.81
N SER A 206 21.55 -20.28 -0.88
CA SER A 206 22.92 -20.76 -1.08
C SER A 206 23.50 -20.29 -2.42
N LEU A 207 22.71 -20.42 -3.51
CA LEU A 207 23.09 -19.93 -4.83
C LEU A 207 23.22 -18.41 -4.87
N ALA A 208 22.34 -17.67 -4.18
CA ALA A 208 22.45 -16.22 -4.09
C ALA A 208 23.75 -15.80 -3.37
N ILE A 209 24.13 -16.48 -2.29
CA ILE A 209 25.39 -16.22 -1.57
C ILE A 209 26.60 -16.51 -2.48
N LEU A 210 26.59 -17.63 -3.20
CA LEU A 210 27.64 -17.95 -4.19
C LEU A 210 27.65 -16.96 -5.36
N GLY A 211 26.49 -16.44 -5.76
CA GLY A 211 26.38 -15.39 -6.78
C GLY A 211 27.01 -14.07 -6.32
N CYS A 212 26.82 -13.71 -5.04
CA CYS A 212 27.44 -12.52 -4.46
C CYS A 212 28.98 -12.60 -4.45
N THR A 213 29.58 -13.79 -4.29
CA THR A 213 31.05 -13.93 -4.32
C THR A 213 31.65 -13.88 -5.73
N MET A 214 30.83 -14.07 -6.77
CA MET A 214 31.23 -13.98 -8.18
C MET A 214 30.94 -12.61 -8.81
N LEU A 215 30.37 -11.67 -8.04
CA LEU A 215 30.07 -10.34 -8.52
C LEU A 215 31.38 -9.57 -8.81
N LYS A 216 31.62 -9.22 -10.07
CA LYS A 216 32.74 -8.35 -10.44
C LYS A 216 32.33 -6.90 -10.25
N GLU A 217 33.10 -6.17 -9.46
CA GLU A 217 32.91 -4.74 -9.24
C GLU A 217 33.54 -3.95 -10.40
N GLY A 218 32.73 -3.18 -11.12
CA GLY A 218 33.25 -2.30 -12.17
C GLY A 218 32.19 -1.89 -13.18
N LEU A 219 32.23 -0.63 -13.59
CA LEU A 219 31.39 -0.10 -14.65
C LEU A 219 32.23 0.01 -15.92
N ASN A 220 32.03 -0.91 -16.84
CA ASN A 220 32.74 -0.91 -18.12
C ASN A 220 32.21 0.25 -18.99
N PRO A 221 33.02 1.28 -19.28
CA PRO A 221 32.55 2.49 -19.96
C PRO A 221 32.04 2.22 -21.38
N LYS A 222 32.49 1.12 -22.01
CA LYS A 222 31.95 0.62 -23.28
C LYS A 222 30.44 0.36 -23.26
N PHE A 223 29.86 0.03 -22.11
CA PHE A 223 28.41 -0.18 -21.96
C PHE A 223 27.62 1.08 -21.59
N LEU A 224 28.32 2.19 -21.28
CA LEU A 224 27.68 3.49 -20.99
C LEU A 224 27.47 4.34 -22.23
N VAL A 225 28.27 4.10 -23.26
CA VAL A 225 28.27 4.88 -24.50
C VAL A 225 27.34 4.20 -25.51
N LEU A 226 26.57 4.99 -26.24
CA LEU A 226 25.76 4.50 -27.34
C LEU A 226 26.66 3.90 -28.44
N ASP A 227 26.36 2.67 -28.88
CA ASP A 227 27.20 1.92 -29.84
C ASP A 227 27.50 2.65 -31.15
N SER A 228 26.64 3.58 -31.56
CA SER A 228 26.81 4.38 -32.78
C SER A 228 27.79 5.54 -32.64
N PHE A 229 28.21 5.88 -31.42
CA PHE A 229 29.05 7.04 -31.17
C PHE A 229 30.54 6.69 -31.30
N TYR A 230 31.36 7.63 -31.82
CA TYR A 230 32.80 7.42 -32.04
C TYR A 230 33.54 6.97 -30.77
N LEU A 231 33.09 7.39 -29.58
CA LEU A 231 33.65 6.93 -28.31
C LEU A 231 33.53 5.42 -28.11
N SER A 232 32.49 4.75 -28.62
CA SER A 232 32.37 3.29 -28.48
C SER A 232 33.54 2.59 -29.18
N LYS A 233 33.85 3.02 -30.42
CA LYS A 233 35.01 2.51 -31.17
C LYS A 233 36.34 2.85 -30.49
N PHE A 234 36.46 4.05 -29.92
CA PHE A 234 37.64 4.44 -29.14
C PHE A 234 37.82 3.57 -27.88
N TYR A 235 36.76 3.34 -27.10
CA TYR A 235 36.82 2.51 -25.89
C TYR A 235 37.14 1.04 -26.18
N ILE A 236 36.61 0.48 -27.28
CA ILE A 236 36.95 -0.89 -27.71
C ILE A 236 38.43 -0.98 -28.06
N LEU A 237 38.92 -0.07 -28.92
CA LEU A 237 40.33 -0.04 -29.32
C LEU A 237 41.26 0.20 -28.13
N MET A 238 40.88 1.06 -27.19
CA MET A 238 41.66 1.29 -25.97
C MET A 238 41.72 0.04 -25.08
N ASP A 239 40.61 -0.68 -24.89
CA ASP A 239 40.55 -1.91 -24.08
C ASP A 239 41.41 -3.04 -24.70
N GLU A 240 41.39 -3.16 -26.03
CA GLU A 240 42.15 -4.18 -26.77
C GLU A 240 43.64 -3.84 -26.89
N THR A 241 43.98 -2.60 -27.26
CA THR A 241 45.37 -2.26 -27.64
C THR A 241 46.20 -1.73 -26.46
N PHE A 242 45.58 -0.96 -25.55
CA PHE A 242 46.33 -0.23 -24.53
C PHE A 242 46.81 -1.15 -23.39
N TRP A 243 46.05 -2.20 -23.07
CA TRP A 243 46.47 -3.19 -22.07
C TRP A 243 47.48 -4.22 -22.58
N GLU A 244 47.50 -4.53 -23.88
CA GLU A 244 48.54 -5.40 -24.44
C GLU A 244 49.89 -4.69 -24.52
N GLU A 245 49.95 -3.45 -25.01
CA GLU A 245 51.25 -2.74 -25.13
C GLU A 245 51.77 -2.18 -23.79
N GLY A 246 50.87 -1.86 -22.86
CA GLY A 246 51.25 -1.31 -21.53
C GLY A 246 51.86 -2.33 -20.56
N MET A 247 51.76 -3.64 -20.84
CA MET A 247 52.35 -4.71 -20.01
C MET A 247 53.68 -5.26 -20.54
N ILE A 248 54.17 -4.77 -21.69
CA ILE A 248 55.37 -5.30 -22.37
C ILE A 248 56.64 -4.44 -22.11
N ASN A 249 56.54 -3.38 -21.30
CA ASN A 249 57.69 -2.59 -20.79
C ASN A 249 57.70 -2.56 -19.26
#